data_AF-A0A8T7CZM3-F1
#
_entry.id   AF-A0A8T7CZM3-F1
#
_cell.length_a   1.000
_cell.length_b   1.000
_cell.length_c   1.000
_cell.angle_alpha   90.00
_cell.angle_beta   90.00
_cell.angle_gamma   90.00
#
_symmetry.space_group_name_H-M   'P 1'
#
loop_
_entity.id
_entity.type
_entity.pdbx_description
1 polymer ?
#
loop_
_entity_poly.entity_id
_entity_poly.type
_entity_poly.pdbx_seq_one_letter_code
_entity_poly.pdbx_strand_id
1 'polypeptide(L)'
;MSSSTNHDVYFIPEPSKWPVVGTIALTTAVIGAVTSIHAGSINLILPVGLLMIAYLFFGWFGAVIKESMADNYNEQVDKSFRIGMLWFIFSEVMFFAAFFGALFYARTIAVEWLGGASNNAMTHELLWPAFEAVWPIMTNP
;
A
#
# COMPACT_ATOMS: atom_id res chain seq x y z
N MET A 1 -54.42 -2.46 0.26
CA MET A 1 -53.45 -3.34 -0.41
C MET A 1 -52.08 -2.74 -0.15
N SER A 2 -51.39 -3.18 0.91
CA SER A 2 -50.04 -2.72 1.19
C SER A 2 -49.09 -3.44 0.22
N SER A 3 -48.51 -2.69 -0.71
CA SER A 3 -47.38 -3.16 -1.50
C SER A 3 -46.24 -3.48 -0.54
N SER A 4 -46.03 -4.75 -0.22
CA SER A 4 -44.81 -5.23 0.42
C SER A 4 -43.68 -5.03 -0.58
N THR A 5 -43.05 -3.85 -0.54
CA THR A 5 -41.74 -3.61 -1.13
C THR A 5 -40.80 -4.59 -0.46
N ASN A 6 -40.53 -5.73 -1.10
CA ASN A 6 -39.39 -6.56 -0.74
C ASN A 6 -38.18 -5.63 -0.79
N HIS A 7 -37.64 -5.26 0.37
CA HIS A 7 -36.35 -4.60 0.41
C HIS A 7 -35.37 -5.54 -0.26
N ASP A 8 -34.90 -5.13 -1.43
CA ASP A 8 -33.89 -5.76 -2.24
C ASP A 8 -32.81 -6.41 -1.39
N VAL A 9 -32.78 -7.75 -1.43
CA VAL A 9 -31.83 -8.57 -0.68
C VAL A 9 -30.44 -8.28 -1.22
N TYR A 10 -29.52 -7.93 -0.33
CA TYR A 10 -28.11 -7.70 -0.69
C TYR A 10 -27.51 -8.99 -1.27
N PHE A 11 -26.80 -8.87 -2.39
CA PHE A 11 -26.20 -10.01 -3.05
C PHE A 11 -25.06 -10.61 -2.19
N ILE A 12 -25.15 -11.90 -1.89
CA ILE A 12 -24.13 -12.66 -1.16
C ILE A 12 -23.42 -13.57 -2.17
N PRO A 13 -22.13 -13.36 -2.45
CA PRO A 13 -21.37 -14.23 -3.35
C PRO A 13 -21.18 -15.63 -2.79
N GLU A 14 -21.01 -16.60 -3.69
CA GLU A 14 -20.60 -17.96 -3.33
C GLU A 14 -19.17 -17.99 -2.76
N PRO A 15 -18.81 -18.99 -1.93
CA PRO A 15 -17.49 -19.10 -1.34
C PRO A 15 -16.36 -19.09 -2.39
N SER A 16 -15.43 -18.14 -2.25
CA SER A 16 -14.33 -17.94 -3.18
C SER A 16 -13.04 -18.59 -2.69
N LYS A 17 -12.34 -19.30 -3.59
CA LYS A 17 -11.01 -19.88 -3.34
C LYS A 17 -9.85 -18.88 -3.48
N TRP A 18 -10.11 -17.72 -4.09
CA TRP A 18 -9.08 -16.72 -4.39
C TRP A 18 -8.35 -16.14 -3.18
N PRO A 19 -8.99 -15.92 -2.00
CA PRO A 19 -8.27 -15.45 -0.81
C PRO A 19 -7.14 -16.38 -0.37
N VAL A 20 -7.34 -17.71 -0.41
CA VAL A 20 -6.32 -18.69 -0.03
C VAL A 20 -5.14 -18.66 -1.02
N VAL A 21 -5.44 -18.61 -2.32
CA VAL A 21 -4.41 -18.47 -3.36
C VAL A 21 -3.64 -17.17 -3.16
N GLY A 22 -4.32 -16.09 -2.78
CA GLY A 22 -3.71 -14.79 -2.49
C GLY A 22 -2.73 -14.83 -1.33
N THR A 23 -3.09 -15.47 -0.21
CA THR A 23 -2.18 -15.61 0.93
C THR A 23 -0.91 -16.39 0.56
N ILE A 24 -1.04 -17.47 -0.20
CA ILE A 24 0.10 -18.27 -0.65
C ILE A 24 0.98 -17.43 -1.60
N ALA A 25 0.38 -16.77 -2.60
CA ALA A 25 1.10 -15.95 -3.57
C ALA A 25 1.88 -14.80 -2.90
N LEU A 26 1.23 -14.07 -1.98
CA LEU A 26 1.86 -12.97 -1.23
C LEU A 26 2.99 -13.49 -0.33
N THR A 27 2.78 -14.59 0.40
CA THR A 27 3.80 -15.16 1.27
C THR A 27 5.03 -15.59 0.48
N THR A 28 4.83 -16.28 -0.64
CA THR A 28 5.92 -16.70 -1.53
C THR A 28 6.67 -15.49 -2.10
N ALA A 29 5.97 -14.43 -2.52
CA ALA A 29 6.61 -13.21 -3.02
C ALA A 29 7.45 -12.50 -1.94
N VAL A 30 6.94 -12.39 -0.70
CA VAL A 30 7.67 -11.78 0.42
C VAL A 30 8.91 -12.59 0.77
N ILE A 31 8.80 -13.92 0.88
CA ILE A 31 9.97 -14.80 1.13
C ILE A 31 10.99 -14.65 -0.01
N GLY A 32 10.53 -14.61 -1.26
CA GLY A 32 11.39 -14.38 -2.41
C GLY A 32 12.11 -13.03 -2.36
N ALA A 33 11.42 -11.96 -1.95
CA ALA A 33 12.00 -10.63 -1.83
C ALA A 33 13.06 -10.58 -0.72
N VAL A 34 12.74 -11.10 0.47
CA VAL A 34 13.65 -11.11 1.62
C VAL A 34 14.92 -11.92 1.31
N THR A 35 14.76 -13.11 0.73
CA THR A 35 15.91 -13.95 0.37
C THR A 35 16.77 -13.34 -0.74
N SER A 36 16.17 -12.61 -1.70
CA SER A 36 16.90 -11.92 -2.75
C SER A 36 17.73 -10.74 -2.21
N ILE A 37 17.15 -9.96 -1.30
CA ILE A 37 17.85 -8.86 -0.62
C ILE A 37 19.02 -9.42 0.21
N HIS A 38 18.79 -10.50 0.95
CA HIS A 38 19.83 -11.11 1.79
C HIS A 38 20.97 -11.71 0.97
N ALA A 39 20.68 -12.37 -0.15
CA ALA A 39 21.69 -12.97 -1.01
C ALA A 39 22.39 -11.97 -1.94
N GLY A 40 21.92 -10.72 -2.02
CA GLY A 40 22.43 -9.71 -2.97
C GLY A 40 22.19 -10.05 -4.45
N SER A 41 21.39 -11.07 -4.74
CA SER A 41 21.07 -11.55 -6.08
C SER A 41 19.62 -12.03 -6.13
N ILE A 42 19.00 -11.98 -7.31
CA ILE A 42 17.58 -12.37 -7.46
C ILE A 42 17.46 -13.88 -7.25
N ASN A 43 16.77 -14.27 -6.17
CA ASN A 43 16.39 -15.65 -5.93
C ASN A 43 15.21 -16.04 -6.82
N LEU A 44 15.21 -17.24 -7.40
CA LEU A 44 14.13 -17.78 -8.25
C LEU A 44 12.76 -17.77 -7.57
N ILE A 45 12.71 -17.78 -6.24
CA ILE A 45 11.46 -17.70 -5.49
C ILE A 45 10.71 -16.36 -5.74
N LEU A 46 11.45 -15.26 -5.95
CA LEU A 46 10.84 -13.94 -6.19
C LEU A 46 10.01 -13.89 -7.48
N PRO A 47 10.55 -14.20 -8.68
CA PRO A 47 9.74 -14.19 -9.90
C PRO A 47 8.60 -15.22 -9.86
N VAL A 48 8.77 -16.37 -9.19
CA VAL A 48 7.68 -17.33 -8.98
C VAL A 48 6.55 -16.71 -8.16
N GLY A 49 6.85 -16.05 -7.05
CA GLY A 49 5.85 -15.34 -6.24
C GLY A 49 5.12 -14.24 -7.03
N LEU A 50 5.86 -13.46 -7.84
CA LEU A 50 5.27 -12.43 -8.70
C LEU A 50 4.33 -13.03 -9.78
N LEU A 51 4.72 -14.15 -10.39
CA LEU A 51 3.86 -14.86 -11.35
C LEU A 51 2.59 -15.40 -10.69
N MET A 52 2.68 -15.90 -9.45
CA MET A 52 1.50 -16.32 -8.68
C MET A 52 0.55 -15.15 -8.38
N ILE A 53 1.08 -13.96 -8.05
CA ILE A 53 0.28 -12.75 -7.86
C ILE A 53 -0.39 -12.32 -9.17
N ALA A 54 0.32 -12.36 -10.30
CA ALA A 54 -0.25 -12.05 -11.61
C ALA A 54 -1.41 -13.03 -11.95
N TYR A 55 -1.22 -14.31 -11.69
CA TYR A 55 -2.27 -15.33 -11.86
C TYR A 55 -3.48 -15.08 -10.95
N LEU A 56 -3.24 -14.71 -9.69
CA LEU A 56 -4.30 -14.33 -8.75
C LEU A 56 -5.15 -13.18 -9.29
N PHE A 57 -4.54 -12.08 -9.72
CA PHE A 57 -5.29 -10.93 -10.23
C PHE A 57 -6.07 -11.27 -11.50
N PHE A 58 -5.45 -11.98 -12.44
CA PHE A 58 -6.13 -12.38 -13.67
C PHE A 58 -7.34 -13.28 -13.38
N GLY A 59 -7.18 -14.27 -12.50
CA GLY A 59 -8.25 -15.20 -12.14
C GLY A 59 -9.36 -14.57 -11.29
N TRP A 60 -8.98 -13.79 -10.28
CA TRP A 60 -9.94 -13.15 -9.38
C TRP A 60 -10.73 -12.04 -10.08
N PHE A 61 -10.07 -11.13 -10.80
CA PHE A 61 -10.78 -10.10 -11.56
C PHE A 61 -11.64 -10.68 -12.68
N GLY A 62 -11.17 -11.75 -13.34
CA GLY A 62 -11.99 -12.48 -14.30
C GLY A 62 -13.28 -13.04 -13.68
N ALA A 63 -13.23 -13.53 -12.43
CA ALA A 63 -14.41 -13.99 -11.72
C ALA A 63 -15.36 -12.83 -11.35
N VAL A 64 -14.82 -11.72 -10.84
CA VAL A 64 -15.60 -10.51 -10.51
C VAL A 64 -16.30 -9.94 -11.75
N ILE A 65 -15.61 -9.87 -12.89
CA ILE A 65 -16.21 -9.38 -14.16
C ILE A 65 -17.35 -10.29 -14.60
N LYS A 66 -17.17 -11.62 -14.54
CA LYS A 66 -18.21 -12.57 -14.90
C LYS A 66 -19.44 -12.45 -14.00
N GLU A 67 -19.23 -12.27 -12.70
CA GLU A 67 -20.31 -12.05 -11.74
C GLU A 67 -21.04 -10.73 -11.97
N SER A 68 -20.29 -9.67 -12.30
CA SER A 68 -20.86 -8.37 -12.66
C SER A 68 -21.74 -8.40 -13.91
N MET A 69 -21.38 -9.21 -14.92
CA MET A 69 -22.17 -9.33 -16.16
C MET A 69 -23.36 -10.28 -16.02
N ALA A 70 -23.44 -11.08 -14.94
CA ALA A 70 -24.52 -12.03 -14.72
C ALA A 70 -25.82 -11.38 -14.19
N ASP A 71 -25.92 -10.04 -14.19
CA ASP A 71 -27.07 -9.24 -13.76
C ASP A 71 -27.50 -9.45 -12.30
N ASN A 72 -26.59 -10.00 -11.48
CA ASN A 72 -26.81 -10.28 -10.06
C ASN A 72 -26.49 -9.07 -9.15
N TYR A 73 -25.93 -7.98 -9.69
CA TYR A 73 -25.59 -6.79 -8.91
C TYR A 73 -26.76 -5.82 -8.84
N ASN A 74 -27.28 -5.65 -7.63
CA ASN A 74 -28.28 -4.65 -7.30
C ASN A 74 -27.64 -3.25 -7.13
N GLU A 75 -28.42 -2.18 -7.26
CA GLU A 75 -27.98 -0.79 -7.02
C GLU A 75 -27.28 -0.58 -5.66
N GLN A 76 -27.61 -1.39 -4.65
CA GLN A 76 -26.93 -1.36 -3.35
C GLN A 76 -25.48 -1.82 -3.43
N VAL A 77 -25.20 -2.86 -4.22
CA VAL A 77 -23.84 -3.42 -4.40
C VAL A 77 -22.96 -2.43 -5.15
N ASP A 78 -23.51 -1.78 -6.17
CA ASP A 78 -22.83 -0.72 -6.93
C ASP A 78 -22.41 0.47 -6.05
N LYS A 79 -23.26 0.89 -5.12
CA LYS A 79 -22.93 1.96 -4.16
C LYS A 79 -21.76 1.53 -3.26
N SER A 80 -21.78 0.30 -2.77
CA SER A 80 -20.69 -0.25 -1.95
C SER A 80 -19.36 -0.30 -2.71
N PHE A 81 -19.36 -0.72 -3.99
CA PHE A 81 -18.16 -0.72 -4.82
C PHE A 81 -17.58 0.69 -5.02
N ARG A 82 -18.42 1.70 -5.27
CA ARG A 82 -17.98 3.09 -5.44
C ARG A 82 -17.39 3.66 -4.16
N ILE A 83 -18.04 3.40 -3.02
CA ILE A 83 -17.53 3.82 -1.71
C ILE A 83 -16.21 3.11 -1.39
N GLY A 84 -16.10 1.81 -1.67
CA GLY A 84 -14.88 1.04 -1.52
C GLY A 84 -13.72 1.58 -2.36
N MET A 85 -13.98 1.91 -3.63
CA MET A 85 -12.99 2.53 -4.52
C MET A 85 -12.55 3.91 -4.02
N LEU A 86 -13.48 4.71 -3.51
CA LEU A 86 -13.17 6.02 -2.93
C LEU A 86 -12.25 5.89 -1.71
N TRP A 87 -12.54 4.96 -0.80
CA TRP A 87 -11.69 4.70 0.37
C TRP A 87 -10.33 4.13 -0.01
N PHE A 88 -10.26 3.28 -1.04
CA PHE A 88 -9.00 2.78 -1.58
C PHE A 88 -8.13 3.93 -2.11
N ILE A 89 -8.67 4.79 -2.98
CA ILE A 89 -7.94 5.95 -3.51
C ILE A 89 -7.52 6.90 -2.38
N PHE A 90 -8.40 7.15 -1.41
CA PHE A 90 -8.08 7.95 -0.24
C PHE A 90 -6.88 7.37 0.53
N SER A 91 -6.82 6.06 0.71
CA SER A 91 -5.69 5.39 1.37
C SER A 91 -4.37 5.56 0.61
N GLU A 92 -4.40 5.53 -0.74
CA GLU A 92 -3.22 5.78 -1.58
C GLU A 92 -2.73 7.24 -1.46
N VAL A 93 -3.65 8.21 -1.45
CA VAL A 93 -3.30 9.63 -1.23
C VAL A 93 -2.63 9.82 0.13
N MET A 94 -3.14 9.18 1.18
CA MET A 94 -2.54 9.23 2.52
C MET A 94 -1.16 8.54 2.57
N PHE A 95 -0.98 7.44 1.84
CA PHE A 95 0.33 6.79 1.69
C PHE A 95 1.35 7.74 1.07
N PHE A 96 1.02 8.42 -0.04
CA PHE A 96 1.90 9.45 -0.62
C PHE A 96 2.11 10.66 0.30
N ALA A 97 1.06 11.09 1.02
CA ALA A 97 1.17 12.18 1.98
C ALA A 97 2.17 11.86 3.10
N ALA A 98 2.29 10.59 3.52
CA ALA A 98 3.31 10.17 4.48
C ALA A 98 4.74 10.34 3.92
N PHE A 99 4.99 10.02 2.65
CA PHE A 99 6.30 10.25 2.02
C PHE A 99 6.62 11.74 1.85
N PHE A 100 5.66 12.55 1.42
CA PHE A 100 5.86 14.00 1.35
C PHE A 100 6.03 14.63 2.73
N GLY A 101 5.31 14.13 3.73
CA GLY A 101 5.48 14.50 5.13
C GLY A 101 6.86 14.14 5.66
N ALA A 102 7.36 12.94 5.35
CA ALA A 102 8.72 12.52 5.70
C ALA A 102 9.78 13.39 5.00
N LEU A 103 9.58 13.76 3.72
CA LEU A 103 10.46 14.67 3.01
C LEU A 103 10.45 16.08 3.61
N PHE A 104 9.27 16.61 3.92
CA PHE A 104 9.12 17.91 4.58
C PHE A 104 9.81 17.90 5.94
N TYR A 105 9.56 16.87 6.75
CA TYR A 105 10.19 16.70 8.05
C TYR A 105 11.71 16.62 7.94
N ALA A 106 12.24 15.80 7.03
CA ALA A 106 13.67 15.66 6.82
C ALA A 106 14.31 17.00 6.42
N ARG A 107 13.72 17.71 5.46
CA ARG A 107 14.31 18.94 4.90
C ARG A 107 14.18 20.16 5.80
N THR A 108 13.01 20.39 6.39
CA THR A 108 12.70 21.67 7.07
C THR A 108 12.88 21.62 8.57
N ILE A 109 12.83 20.42 9.17
CA ILE A 109 12.89 20.26 10.62
C ILE A 109 14.16 19.53 11.00
N ALA A 110 14.36 18.32 10.48
CA ALA A 110 15.49 17.49 10.88
C ALA A 110 16.83 18.15 10.51
N VAL A 111 17.05 18.52 9.25
CA VAL A 111 18.32 19.14 8.82
C VAL A 111 18.69 20.40 9.61
N GLU A 112 17.72 21.26 9.93
CA GLU A 112 17.97 22.47 10.71
C GLU A 112 18.31 22.17 12.17
N TRP A 113 17.57 21.27 12.82
CA TRP A 113 17.91 20.78 14.16
C TRP A 113 19.28 20.14 14.17
N LEU A 114 19.60 19.46 13.08
CA LEU A 114 20.87 18.84 12.89
C LEU A 114 22.04 19.86 12.79
N GLY A 115 21.79 21.01 12.16
CA GLY A 115 22.72 22.14 12.11
C GLY A 115 22.77 23.02 13.37
N GLY A 116 22.16 22.58 14.48
CA GLY A 116 22.19 23.30 15.75
C GLY A 116 21.09 24.35 15.92
N ALA A 117 20.03 24.36 15.09
CA ALA A 117 18.91 25.29 15.26
C ALA A 117 18.15 25.08 16.59
N SER A 118 17.50 26.13 17.08
CA SER A 118 16.76 26.15 18.36
C SER A 118 17.67 25.78 19.56
N ASN A 119 17.25 24.85 20.40
CA ASN A 119 17.98 24.45 21.60
C ASN A 119 19.13 23.45 21.33
N ASN A 120 19.41 23.12 20.06
CA ASN A 120 20.34 22.06 19.67
C ASN A 120 21.77 22.55 19.36
N ALA A 121 22.08 23.84 19.58
CA ALA A 121 23.39 24.41 19.28
C ALA A 121 24.55 23.63 19.95
N MET A 122 24.42 23.29 21.23
CA MET A 122 25.44 22.49 21.93
C MET A 122 25.52 21.05 21.44
N THR A 123 24.40 20.46 21.00
CA THR A 123 24.36 19.11 20.45
C THR A 123 25.13 19.04 19.13
N HIS A 124 24.98 20.05 18.28
CA HIS A 124 25.72 20.17 17.03
C HIS A 124 27.22 20.31 17.27
N GLU A 125 27.64 21.23 18.14
CA GLU A 125 29.07 21.43 18.45
C GLU A 125 29.74 20.20 19.08
N LEU A 126 29.02 19.44 19.91
CA LEU A 126 29.58 18.29 20.61
C LEU A 126 29.63 17.04 19.73
N LEU A 127 28.54 16.74 19.01
CA LEU A 127 28.41 15.48 18.31
C LEU A 127 28.84 15.57 16.84
N TRP A 128 28.50 16.64 16.12
CA TRP A 128 28.72 16.72 14.67
C TRP A 128 29.15 18.14 14.22
N PRO A 129 30.32 18.61 14.71
CA PRO A 129 30.79 19.99 14.48
C PRO A 129 31.15 20.31 13.02
N ALA A 130 31.32 19.29 12.17
CA ALA A 130 31.63 19.44 10.74
C ALA A 130 30.39 19.33 9.84
N PHE A 131 29.20 19.11 10.42
CA PHE A 131 27.98 18.95 9.64
C PHE A 131 27.45 20.30 9.15
N GLU A 132 27.35 20.49 7.85
CA GLU A 132 26.71 21.67 7.28
C GLU A 132 25.24 21.37 6.94
N ALA A 133 24.32 22.17 7.50
CA ALA A 133 22.89 22.07 7.25
C ALA A 133 22.52 22.64 5.86
N VAL A 134 22.96 21.96 4.81
CA VAL A 134 22.68 22.31 3.41
C VAL A 134 21.80 21.23 2.79
N TRP A 135 20.83 21.66 1.98
CA TRP A 135 19.95 20.76 1.22
C TRP A 135 20.29 20.83 -0.28
N PRO A 136 20.43 19.68 -0.98
CA PRO A 136 20.35 18.30 -0.49
C PRO A 136 21.61 17.86 0.28
N ILE A 137 21.45 16.93 1.23
CA ILE A 137 22.56 16.40 2.03
C ILE A 137 23.42 15.50 1.15
N MET A 138 24.68 15.90 0.93
CA MET A 138 25.66 15.11 0.17
C MET A 138 26.61 14.32 1.08
N THR A 139 26.74 14.75 2.33
CA THR A 139 27.58 14.14 3.36
C THR A 139 26.74 13.97 4.63
N ASN A 140 26.61 12.74 5.09
CA ASN A 140 25.98 12.46 6.37
C ASN A 140 26.89 12.90 7.53
N PRO A 141 26.31 13.31 8.68
CA PRO A 141 27.06 13.49 9.91
C PRO A 141 27.64 12.18 10.44
#